data_AF-A0A972NG88-F1
#
_entry.id   AF-A0A972NG88-F1
#
_cell.length_a   1.000
_cell.length_b   1.000
_cell.length_c   1.000
_cell.angle_alpha   90.00
_cell.angle_beta   90.00
_cell.angle_gamma   90.00
#
_symmetry.space_group_name_H-M   'P 1'
#
loop_
_entity.id
_entity.type
_entity.pdbx_description
1 polymer ?
#
loop_
_entity_poly.entity_id
_entity_poly.type
_entity_poly.pdbx_seq_one_letter_code
_entity_poly.pdbx_strand_id
1 'polypeptide(L)'
;MRVFLLGMEGPLEELVEELSSYADELVLVGEGVKPLEREGVKVVNAPVTDLSFWRRTELSPDDAVVLLLTPEEALDLTGYLRKVYGFKGLVAVVTDRKVNEKPFRELGAEVISLPALINALLKSLIKGKGLVKYAIGVGLLKGELAEVLVTESSPAAGLRVKDLRQRGARICLLYRGEEVVLPRPQTRIEVSDRLLITGRPEAVELMVRTITEGSPNFPLEWGSTGSYCRVETQEKEFLYVKNKLKVREWVESCRPEGEELGVAVFGVKSEGFLGNDYLKTAFRELTVPSLFLQGTHPYESILLSANTDVLFSVLPDAIDFTRTVGGKLYVLLVTKPGPMEDEEERKLKEELKSFVKRAKRTGLPEVTLVFREGNPVRETVKLAREGFNALIVGYTVGKTGSLLFPYAPYLIAKSSPVTLLLIPAS
;
A
#
# COMPACT_ATOMS: atom_id res chain seq x y z
N MET A 1 -2.08 -39.39 -8.93
CA MET A 1 -1.05 -38.97 -9.89
C MET A 1 0.27 -39.68 -9.57
N ARG A 2 1.03 -40.14 -10.59
CA ARG A 2 2.41 -40.61 -10.39
C ARG A 2 3.37 -39.42 -10.41
N VAL A 3 4.32 -39.39 -9.48
CA VAL A 3 5.29 -38.29 -9.34
C VAL A 3 6.70 -38.86 -9.51
N PHE A 4 7.45 -38.34 -10.48
CA PHE A 4 8.86 -38.67 -10.68
C PHE A 4 9.72 -37.59 -10.01
N LEU A 5 10.51 -37.96 -9.01
CA LEU A 5 11.44 -37.07 -8.30
C LEU A 5 12.88 -37.39 -8.68
N LEU A 6 13.58 -36.43 -9.27
CA LEU A 6 14.92 -36.62 -9.83
C LEU A 6 15.95 -35.75 -9.12
N GLY A 7 17.19 -36.23 -9.01
CA GLY A 7 18.32 -35.41 -8.57
C GLY A 7 18.54 -35.36 -7.06
N MET A 8 18.07 -36.37 -6.33
CA MET A 8 18.29 -36.43 -4.88
C MET A 8 19.75 -36.82 -4.55
N GLU A 9 20.61 -35.83 -4.34
CA GLU A 9 21.91 -36.01 -3.68
C GLU A 9 21.77 -35.98 -2.15
N GLY A 10 21.07 -36.96 -1.57
CA GLY A 10 20.97 -37.12 -0.11
C GLY A 10 19.59 -37.51 0.41
N PRO A 11 19.47 -37.80 1.72
CA PRO A 11 18.21 -38.20 2.32
C PRO A 11 17.37 -36.96 2.63
N LEU A 12 16.48 -36.59 1.71
CA LEU A 12 15.29 -35.80 2.06
C LEU A 12 14.15 -36.78 2.36
N GLU A 13 14.35 -37.65 3.34
CA GLU A 13 13.32 -38.62 3.79
C GLU A 13 12.00 -37.90 4.10
N GLU A 14 12.08 -36.69 4.67
CA GLU A 14 10.93 -35.82 4.94
C GLU A 14 10.20 -35.39 3.66
N LEU A 15 10.91 -35.02 2.58
CA LEU A 15 10.26 -34.68 1.31
C LEU A 15 9.61 -35.91 0.67
N VAL A 16 10.28 -37.07 0.72
CA VAL A 16 9.71 -38.33 0.25
C VAL A 16 8.45 -38.69 1.03
N GLU A 17 8.47 -38.50 2.35
CA GLU A 17 7.32 -38.70 3.22
C GLU A 17 6.15 -37.76 2.87
N GLU A 18 6.41 -36.46 2.75
CA GLU A 18 5.40 -35.46 2.37
C GLU A 18 4.80 -35.77 0.99
N LEU A 19 5.63 -36.03 -0.03
CA LEU A 19 5.15 -36.35 -1.38
C LEU A 19 4.36 -37.66 -1.40
N SER A 20 4.82 -38.68 -0.66
CA SER A 20 4.12 -39.96 -0.57
C SER A 20 2.73 -39.87 0.06
N SER A 21 2.44 -38.79 0.81
CA SER A 21 1.13 -38.59 1.44
C SER A 21 0.03 -38.20 0.44
N TYR A 22 0.39 -37.73 -0.76
CA TYR A 22 -0.57 -37.28 -1.77
C TYR A 22 -0.30 -37.77 -3.21
N ALA A 23 0.84 -38.41 -3.47
CA ALA A 23 1.10 -39.11 -4.72
C ALA A 23 0.53 -40.54 -4.69
N ASP A 24 -0.05 -41.01 -5.80
CA ASP A 24 -0.50 -42.41 -5.90
C ASP A 24 0.69 -43.37 -5.99
N GLU A 25 1.75 -42.92 -6.68
CA GLU A 25 3.04 -43.60 -6.79
C GLU A 25 4.14 -42.53 -6.89
N LEU A 26 5.15 -42.64 -6.04
CA LEU A 26 6.33 -41.78 -6.05
C LEU A 26 7.52 -42.57 -6.60
N VAL A 27 8.06 -42.13 -7.74
CA VAL A 27 9.20 -42.75 -8.40
C VAL A 27 10.45 -41.90 -8.18
N LEU A 28 11.36 -42.37 -7.35
CA LEU A 28 12.65 -41.73 -7.10
C LEU A 28 13.65 -42.19 -8.16
N VAL A 29 14.22 -41.25 -8.91
CA VAL A 29 15.15 -41.56 -10.01
C VAL A 29 16.49 -40.86 -9.79
N GLY A 30 17.58 -41.62 -9.75
CA GLY A 30 18.92 -41.06 -9.68
C GLY A 30 19.99 -42.11 -9.42
N GLU A 31 21.24 -41.75 -9.73
CA GLU A 31 22.38 -42.61 -9.42
C GLU A 31 22.67 -42.58 -7.92
N GLY A 32 22.93 -43.75 -7.33
CA GLY A 32 23.29 -43.83 -5.91
C GLY A 32 22.14 -43.54 -4.93
N VAL A 33 20.91 -43.37 -5.40
CA VAL A 33 19.72 -43.30 -4.53
C VAL A 33 19.59 -44.62 -3.77
N LYS A 34 19.58 -44.53 -2.44
CA LYS A 34 19.47 -45.70 -1.57
C LYS A 34 18.10 -46.36 -1.77
N PRO A 35 18.02 -47.71 -1.82
CA PRO A 35 16.75 -48.40 -1.80
C PRO A 35 15.92 -47.98 -0.59
N LEU A 36 14.64 -47.70 -0.83
CA LEU A 36 13.68 -47.36 0.20
C LEU A 36 12.47 -48.28 0.03
N GLU A 37 12.27 -49.19 0.98
CA GLU A 37 11.13 -50.10 0.99
C GLU A 37 9.94 -49.41 1.66
N ARG A 38 9.08 -48.80 0.85
CA ARG A 38 7.85 -48.13 1.30
C ARG A 38 6.75 -48.35 0.28
N GLU A 39 5.53 -48.63 0.76
CA GLU A 39 4.37 -48.76 -0.11
C GLU A 39 4.12 -47.46 -0.89
N GLY A 40 3.84 -47.58 -2.18
CA GLY A 40 3.68 -46.43 -3.08
C GLY A 40 4.97 -45.72 -3.47
N VAL A 41 6.15 -46.18 -3.02
CA VAL A 41 7.45 -45.61 -3.42
C VAL A 41 8.27 -46.62 -4.24
N LYS A 42 8.76 -46.18 -5.39
CA LYS A 42 9.61 -46.96 -6.28
C LYS A 42 10.95 -46.25 -6.48
N VAL A 43 12.05 -46.94 -6.20
CA VAL A 43 13.40 -46.42 -6.44
C VAL A 43 13.96 -46.97 -7.74
N VAL A 44 14.43 -46.09 -8.61
CA VAL A 44 15.08 -46.42 -9.88
C VAL A 44 16.50 -45.86 -9.88
N ASN A 45 17.47 -46.75 -9.81
CA ASN A 45 18.88 -46.38 -9.90
C ASN A 45 19.29 -46.30 -11.38
N ALA A 46 19.23 -45.09 -11.93
CA ALA A 46 19.58 -44.80 -13.32
C ALA A 46 20.04 -43.34 -13.45
N PRO A 47 20.92 -43.03 -14.42
CA PRO A 47 21.21 -41.65 -14.77
C PRO A 47 19.92 -40.93 -15.15
N VAL A 48 19.65 -39.79 -14.51
CA VAL A 48 18.47 -38.95 -14.78
C VAL A 48 18.42 -38.43 -16.23
N THR A 49 19.59 -38.32 -16.86
CA THR A 49 19.79 -37.93 -18.27
C THR A 49 19.66 -39.11 -19.25
N ASP A 50 19.45 -40.35 -18.78
CA ASP A 50 19.30 -41.52 -19.64
C ASP A 50 17.98 -41.48 -20.41
N LEU A 51 18.06 -41.10 -21.69
CA LEU A 51 16.92 -41.06 -22.62
C LEU A 51 16.26 -42.44 -22.82
N SER A 52 16.99 -43.54 -22.60
CA SER A 52 16.44 -44.89 -22.74
C SER A 52 15.49 -45.25 -21.58
N PHE A 53 15.69 -44.66 -20.40
CA PHE A 53 14.78 -44.78 -19.26
C PHE A 53 13.45 -44.11 -19.60
N TRP A 54 13.48 -42.82 -19.97
CA TRP A 54 12.27 -42.04 -20.27
C TRP A 54 11.42 -42.62 -21.38
N ARG A 55 12.03 -43.22 -22.40
CA ARG A 55 11.31 -43.91 -23.47
C ARG A 55 10.52 -45.13 -22.98
N ARG A 56 11.01 -45.83 -21.95
CA ARG A 56 10.37 -47.05 -21.40
C ARG A 56 9.36 -46.76 -20.31
N THR A 57 9.49 -45.61 -19.63
CA THR A 57 8.65 -45.22 -18.50
C THR A 57 7.21 -44.87 -18.89
N GLU A 58 6.95 -44.59 -20.18
CA GLU A 58 5.62 -44.27 -20.74
C GLU A 58 4.84 -43.26 -19.87
N LEU A 59 5.25 -41.99 -19.95
CA LEU A 59 4.63 -40.91 -19.18
C LEU A 59 3.20 -40.60 -19.66
N SER A 60 2.28 -40.55 -18.71
CA SER A 60 0.89 -40.12 -18.89
C SER A 60 0.76 -38.60 -18.70
N PRO A 61 -0.15 -37.89 -19.39
CA PRO A 61 -0.42 -36.48 -19.13
C PRO A 61 -0.76 -36.13 -17.68
N ASP A 62 -1.25 -37.09 -16.89
CA ASP A 62 -1.57 -36.90 -15.47
C ASP A 62 -0.38 -37.10 -14.53
N ASP A 63 0.81 -37.43 -15.06
CA ASP A 63 2.03 -37.56 -14.26
C ASP A 63 2.67 -36.19 -13.98
N ALA A 64 3.48 -36.12 -12.92
CA ALA A 64 4.33 -34.98 -12.60
C ALA A 64 5.81 -35.38 -12.59
N VAL A 65 6.68 -34.53 -13.12
CA VAL A 65 8.13 -34.69 -13.06
C VAL A 65 8.73 -33.50 -12.29
N VAL A 66 9.37 -33.79 -11.16
CA VAL A 66 10.02 -32.83 -10.27
C VAL A 66 11.54 -32.99 -10.38
N LEU A 67 12.21 -31.93 -10.84
CA LEU A 67 13.64 -31.90 -11.14
C LEU A 67 14.40 -31.13 -10.06
N LEU A 68 15.16 -31.83 -9.23
CA LEU A 68 16.16 -31.28 -8.29
C LEU A 68 17.57 -31.41 -8.89
N LEU A 69 17.73 -30.99 -10.14
CA LEU A 69 18.99 -31.10 -10.89
C LEU A 69 19.69 -29.74 -10.98
N THR A 70 20.91 -29.76 -11.52
CA THR A 70 21.52 -28.49 -11.95
C THR A 70 20.61 -27.80 -12.97
N PRO A 71 20.55 -26.45 -13.00
CA PRO A 71 19.71 -25.73 -13.96
C PRO A 71 19.92 -26.15 -15.42
N GLU A 72 21.17 -26.43 -15.80
CA GLU A 72 21.54 -26.87 -17.14
C GLU A 72 20.92 -28.24 -17.48
N GLU A 73 21.10 -29.24 -16.61
CA GLU A 73 20.54 -30.59 -16.79
C GLU A 73 19.00 -30.58 -16.74
N ALA A 74 18.42 -29.79 -15.84
CA ALA A 74 16.98 -29.64 -15.74
C ALA A 74 16.39 -29.04 -17.02
N LEU A 75 17.06 -28.06 -17.63
CA LEU A 75 16.62 -27.43 -18.86
C LEU A 75 16.67 -28.41 -20.03
N ASP A 76 17.78 -29.15 -20.16
CA ASP A 76 17.97 -30.15 -21.19
C ASP A 76 16.89 -31.24 -21.09
N LEU A 77 16.72 -31.82 -19.90
CA LEU A 77 15.71 -32.86 -19.67
C LEU A 77 14.29 -32.35 -19.92
N THR A 78 13.96 -31.14 -19.46
CA THR A 78 12.68 -30.49 -19.79
C THR A 78 12.48 -30.39 -21.30
N GLY A 79 13.54 -30.01 -22.03
CA GLY A 79 13.54 -29.96 -23.48
C GLY A 79 13.23 -31.31 -24.11
N TYR A 80 13.86 -32.38 -23.64
CA TYR A 80 13.59 -33.75 -24.12
C TYR A 80 12.16 -34.20 -23.81
N LEU A 81 11.70 -34.05 -22.56
CA LEU A 81 10.34 -34.41 -22.14
C LEU A 81 9.29 -33.73 -23.02
N ARG A 82 9.44 -32.43 -23.28
CA ARG A 82 8.48 -31.64 -24.05
C ARG A 82 8.59 -31.88 -25.55
N LYS A 83 9.79 -31.80 -26.12
CA LYS A 83 9.99 -31.78 -27.58
C LYS A 83 10.12 -33.17 -28.20
N VAL A 84 10.74 -34.11 -27.48
CA VAL A 84 11.03 -35.45 -28.01
C VAL A 84 9.95 -36.44 -27.58
N TYR A 85 9.59 -36.46 -26.30
CA TYR A 85 8.58 -37.39 -25.78
C TYR A 85 7.14 -36.86 -25.84
N GLY A 86 6.97 -35.57 -26.13
CA GLY A 86 5.64 -34.95 -26.20
C GLY A 86 4.88 -34.99 -24.87
N PHE A 87 5.59 -35.05 -23.75
CA PHE A 87 5.00 -35.11 -22.42
C PHE A 87 4.22 -33.83 -22.13
N LYS A 88 2.95 -33.98 -21.76
CA LYS A 88 2.01 -32.85 -21.51
C LYS A 88 1.71 -32.60 -20.04
N GLY A 89 2.19 -33.45 -19.14
CA GLY A 89 1.97 -33.31 -17.70
C GLY A 89 2.80 -32.19 -17.06
N LEU A 90 2.77 -32.15 -15.73
CA LEU A 90 3.48 -31.14 -14.95
C LEU A 90 4.99 -31.41 -14.98
N VAL A 91 5.78 -30.37 -15.23
CA VAL A 91 7.23 -30.39 -15.04
C VAL A 91 7.58 -29.24 -14.10
N ALA A 92 8.12 -29.56 -12.92
CA ALA A 92 8.54 -28.58 -11.92
C ALA A 92 10.06 -28.67 -11.73
N VAL A 93 10.74 -27.53 -11.80
CA VAL A 93 12.20 -27.42 -11.60
C VAL A 93 12.45 -26.71 -10.29
N VAL A 94 13.07 -27.40 -9.34
CA VAL A 94 13.40 -26.85 -8.02
C VAL A 94 14.87 -26.50 -7.99
N THR A 95 15.21 -25.26 -7.67
CA THR A 95 16.60 -24.80 -7.69
C THR A 95 16.95 -23.93 -6.49
N ASP A 96 18.16 -24.12 -5.98
CA ASP A 96 18.81 -23.30 -4.95
C ASP A 96 19.60 -22.12 -5.54
N ARG A 97 19.70 -22.02 -6.87
CA ARG A 97 20.47 -20.99 -7.58
C ARG A 97 19.56 -19.99 -8.29
N LYS A 98 20.11 -18.80 -8.57
CA LYS A 98 19.43 -17.81 -9.42
C LYS A 98 19.56 -18.23 -10.88
N VAL A 99 18.43 -18.36 -11.57
CA VAL A 99 18.37 -18.81 -12.97
C VAL A 99 17.55 -17.85 -13.82
N ASN A 100 17.79 -17.88 -15.14
CA ASN A 100 16.86 -17.27 -16.10
C ASN A 100 15.68 -18.24 -16.29
N GLU A 101 14.51 -17.89 -15.79
CA GLU A 101 13.32 -18.76 -15.85
C GLU A 101 12.67 -18.80 -17.25
N LYS A 102 12.99 -17.84 -18.13
CA LYS A 102 12.31 -17.70 -19.43
C LYS A 102 12.36 -18.98 -20.29
N PRO A 103 13.52 -19.65 -20.47
CA PRO A 103 13.59 -20.88 -21.27
C PRO A 103 12.74 -22.02 -20.71
N PHE A 104 12.70 -22.17 -19.38
CA PHE A 104 11.86 -23.19 -18.72
C PHE A 104 10.37 -22.91 -18.94
N ARG A 105 9.95 -21.65 -18.75
CA ARG A 105 8.56 -21.24 -18.96
C ARG A 105 8.12 -21.40 -20.41
N GLU A 106 8.99 -21.13 -21.39
CA GLU A 106 8.73 -21.37 -22.81
C GLU A 106 8.53 -22.86 -23.14
N LEU A 107 9.15 -23.74 -22.36
CA LEU A 107 8.90 -25.20 -22.41
C LEU A 107 7.71 -25.62 -21.54
N GLY A 108 7.00 -24.69 -20.91
CA GLY A 108 5.86 -24.99 -20.04
C GLY A 108 6.25 -25.69 -18.73
N ALA A 109 7.48 -25.50 -18.25
CA ALA A 109 7.89 -25.95 -16.92
C ALA A 109 7.73 -24.83 -15.88
N GLU A 110 7.32 -25.20 -14.68
CA GLU A 110 7.27 -24.31 -13.51
C GLU A 110 8.62 -24.30 -12.82
N VAL A 111 9.13 -23.12 -12.45
CA VAL A 111 10.40 -22.98 -11.73
C VAL A 111 10.13 -22.55 -10.29
N ILE A 112 10.64 -23.32 -9.34
CA ILE A 112 10.55 -23.09 -7.91
C ILE A 112 11.94 -22.68 -7.40
N SER A 113 12.09 -21.42 -7.00
CA SER A 113 13.34 -20.89 -6.45
C SER A 113 13.33 -20.99 -4.92
N LEU A 114 14.13 -21.88 -4.35
CA LEU A 114 14.28 -22.01 -2.89
C LEU A 114 14.75 -20.69 -2.23
N PRO A 115 15.74 -19.95 -2.78
CA PRO A 115 16.13 -18.65 -2.22
C PRO A 115 14.98 -17.64 -2.21
N ALA A 116 14.11 -17.63 -3.23
CA ALA A 116 12.96 -16.72 -3.26
C ALA A 116 11.93 -17.07 -2.16
N LEU A 117 11.64 -18.36 -1.98
CA LEU A 117 10.76 -18.86 -0.92
C LEU A 117 11.30 -18.53 0.47
N ILE A 118 12.58 -18.85 0.72
CA ILE A 118 13.25 -18.54 2.00
C ILE A 118 13.25 -17.03 2.24
N ASN A 119 13.56 -16.22 1.23
CA ASN A 119 13.54 -14.77 1.36
C ASN A 119 12.14 -14.23 1.69
N ALA A 120 11.07 -14.79 1.10
CA ALA A 120 9.70 -14.41 1.44
C ALA A 120 9.38 -14.72 2.92
N LEU A 121 9.78 -15.90 3.42
CA LEU A 121 9.66 -16.28 4.82
C LEU A 121 10.47 -15.36 5.75
N LEU A 122 11.75 -15.13 5.44
CA LEU A 122 12.62 -14.25 6.21
C LEU A 122 12.11 -12.81 6.22
N LYS A 123 11.58 -12.31 5.11
CA LYS A 123 10.96 -10.97 5.05
C LYS A 123 9.75 -10.89 6.00
N SER A 124 8.92 -11.94 6.05
CA SER A 124 7.80 -12.03 7.00
C SER A 124 8.28 -12.03 8.46
N LEU A 125 9.33 -12.79 8.78
CA LEU A 125 9.85 -12.89 10.15
C LEU A 125 10.58 -11.62 10.60
N ILE A 126 11.51 -11.12 9.78
CA ILE A 126 12.42 -10.02 10.13
C ILE A 126 11.71 -8.67 10.02
N LYS A 127 11.10 -8.36 8.86
CA LYS A 127 10.42 -7.07 8.67
C LYS A 127 9.04 -7.07 9.31
N GLY A 128 8.33 -8.19 9.21
CA GLY A 128 6.97 -8.29 9.71
C GLY A 128 6.85 -8.42 11.23
N LYS A 129 7.93 -8.77 11.95
CA LYS A 129 7.93 -8.95 13.42
C LYS A 129 6.80 -9.86 13.94
N GLY A 130 6.38 -10.83 13.13
CA GLY A 130 5.23 -11.71 13.43
C GLY A 130 3.85 -11.11 13.17
N LEU A 131 3.76 -9.83 12.82
CA LEU A 131 2.51 -9.14 12.48
C LEU A 131 2.18 -9.19 10.99
N VAL A 132 3.17 -9.45 10.14
CA VAL A 132 3.02 -9.41 8.67
C VAL A 132 3.51 -10.71 8.05
N LYS A 133 2.67 -11.30 7.21
CA LYS A 133 3.01 -12.47 6.39
C LYS A 133 2.94 -12.08 4.93
N TYR A 134 4.02 -12.30 4.19
CA TYR A 134 4.02 -12.11 2.74
C TYR A 134 3.54 -13.40 2.06
N ALA A 135 2.86 -13.25 0.92
CA ALA A 135 2.38 -14.40 0.17
C ALA A 135 3.54 -15.31 -0.27
N ILE A 136 3.30 -16.62 -0.20
CA ILE A 136 4.18 -17.69 -0.67
C ILE A 136 3.31 -18.65 -1.48
N GLY A 137 3.80 -19.08 -2.64
CA GLY A 137 3.06 -20.00 -3.52
C GLY A 137 1.90 -19.36 -4.28
N VAL A 138 1.66 -18.06 -4.11
CA VAL A 138 0.67 -17.29 -4.86
C VAL A 138 1.21 -15.90 -5.21
N GLY A 139 0.77 -15.34 -6.34
CA GLY A 139 1.26 -14.06 -6.83
C GLY A 139 2.63 -14.14 -7.50
N LEU A 140 3.32 -13.02 -7.57
CA LEU A 140 4.65 -12.85 -8.16
C LEU A 140 5.78 -12.80 -7.12
N LEU A 141 5.46 -12.90 -5.82
CA LEU A 141 6.41 -12.84 -4.71
C LEU A 141 7.22 -11.54 -4.64
N LYS A 142 6.70 -10.44 -5.20
CA LYS A 142 7.34 -9.12 -5.21
C LYS A 142 6.88 -8.24 -4.05
N GLY A 143 5.93 -8.70 -3.24
CA GLY A 143 5.34 -7.94 -2.13
C GLY A 143 3.99 -7.31 -2.48
N GLU A 144 3.39 -7.72 -3.60
CA GLU A 144 2.05 -7.33 -4.04
C GLU A 144 0.91 -7.91 -3.20
N LEU A 145 1.23 -8.84 -2.28
CA LEU A 145 0.30 -9.49 -1.36
C LEU A 145 0.94 -9.60 0.03
N ALA A 146 0.21 -9.13 1.05
CA ALA A 146 0.60 -9.26 2.45
C ALA A 146 -0.63 -9.45 3.33
N GLU A 147 -0.54 -10.33 4.32
CA GLU A 147 -1.48 -10.46 5.43
C GLU A 147 -0.93 -9.70 6.64
N VAL A 148 -1.76 -8.87 7.27
CA VAL A 148 -1.38 -8.05 8.43
C VAL A 148 -2.32 -8.32 9.59
N LEU A 149 -1.77 -8.66 10.75
CA LEU A 149 -2.49 -8.80 12.01
C LEU A 149 -2.75 -7.43 12.65
N VAL A 150 -4.01 -7.16 12.98
CA VAL A 150 -4.42 -5.96 13.72
C VAL A 150 -4.27 -6.22 15.22
N THR A 151 -3.30 -5.56 15.85
CA THR A 151 -3.10 -5.63 17.30
C THR A 151 -3.94 -4.61 18.05
N GLU A 152 -4.01 -4.72 19.38
CA GLU A 152 -4.67 -3.71 20.24
C GLU A 152 -4.07 -2.30 20.07
N SER A 153 -2.75 -2.22 19.83
CA SER A 153 -2.03 -0.97 19.60
C SER A 153 -2.13 -0.48 18.15
N SER A 154 -2.79 -1.23 17.25
CA SER A 154 -2.88 -0.88 15.84
C SER A 154 -3.74 0.38 15.66
N PRO A 155 -3.26 1.41 14.94
CA PRO A 155 -4.08 2.56 14.56
C PRO A 155 -5.28 2.21 13.67
N ALA A 156 -5.25 1.04 13.01
CA ALA A 156 -6.35 0.56 12.19
C ALA A 156 -7.52 0.00 13.03
N ALA A 157 -7.29 -0.35 14.29
CA ALA A 157 -8.31 -0.94 15.15
C ALA A 157 -9.51 0.00 15.33
N GLY A 158 -10.71 -0.50 15.01
CA GLY A 158 -11.98 0.23 15.09
C GLY A 158 -12.27 1.17 13.91
N LEU A 159 -11.32 1.35 12.97
CA LEU A 159 -11.57 2.09 11.74
C LEU A 159 -12.48 1.30 10.79
N ARG A 160 -13.10 2.00 9.84
CA ARG A 160 -13.77 1.34 8.72
C ARG A 160 -12.77 1.16 7.58
N VAL A 161 -12.96 0.14 6.75
CA VAL A 161 -12.11 -0.11 5.57
C VAL A 161 -11.99 1.14 4.68
N LYS A 162 -13.07 1.90 4.49
CA LYS A 162 -13.04 3.13 3.68
C LYS A 162 -12.19 4.26 4.26
N ASP A 163 -11.91 4.22 5.56
CA ASP A 163 -11.14 5.23 6.30
C ASP A 163 -9.64 4.89 6.27
N LEU A 164 -9.28 3.66 5.87
CA LEU A 164 -7.90 3.18 5.72
C LEU A 164 -7.58 3.01 4.23
N ARG A 165 -7.38 4.14 3.53
CA ARG A 165 -7.07 4.18 2.09
C ARG A 165 -5.57 4.27 1.86
N GLN A 166 -5.11 3.65 0.77
CA GLN A 166 -3.75 3.79 0.27
C GLN A 166 -3.79 3.68 -1.25
N ARG A 167 -3.33 4.68 -1.99
CA ARG A 167 -3.42 4.66 -3.45
C ARG A 167 -2.57 3.53 -4.03
N GLY A 168 -3.18 2.68 -4.85
CA GLY A 168 -2.51 1.52 -5.44
C GLY A 168 -2.40 0.30 -4.52
N ALA A 169 -3.05 0.31 -3.35
CA ALA A 169 -3.25 -0.87 -2.50
C ALA A 169 -4.68 -0.93 -1.97
N ARG A 170 -5.17 -2.13 -1.65
CA ARG A 170 -6.51 -2.35 -1.10
C ARG A 170 -6.53 -3.56 -0.17
N ILE A 171 -7.39 -3.49 0.84
CA ILE A 171 -7.76 -4.66 1.64
C ILE A 171 -8.76 -5.47 0.81
N CYS A 172 -8.39 -6.68 0.41
CA CYS A 172 -9.23 -7.55 -0.41
C CYS A 172 -10.01 -8.57 0.42
N LEU A 173 -9.44 -9.04 1.54
CA LEU A 173 -10.08 -9.99 2.45
C LEU A 173 -9.74 -9.63 3.90
N LEU A 174 -10.61 -10.07 4.81
CA LEU A 174 -10.40 -10.00 6.24
C LEU A 174 -10.70 -11.36 6.83
N TYR A 175 -9.77 -11.90 7.62
CA TYR A 175 -10.01 -13.11 8.41
C TYR A 175 -10.31 -12.70 9.85
N ARG A 176 -11.47 -13.13 10.37
CA ARG A 176 -11.89 -12.90 11.74
C ARG A 176 -12.02 -14.24 12.45
N GLY A 177 -10.99 -14.60 13.20
CA GLY A 177 -10.81 -15.99 13.63
C GLY A 177 -10.74 -16.91 12.41
N GLU A 178 -11.69 -17.83 12.31
CA GLU A 178 -11.81 -18.81 11.21
C GLU A 178 -12.75 -18.35 10.07
N GLU A 179 -13.43 -17.20 10.22
CA GLU A 179 -14.34 -16.70 9.20
C GLU A 179 -13.65 -15.80 8.17
N VAL A 180 -14.01 -15.98 6.90
CA VAL A 180 -13.61 -15.08 5.82
C VAL A 180 -14.68 -14.02 5.61
N VAL A 181 -14.31 -12.76 5.77
CA VAL A 181 -15.18 -11.60 5.59
C VAL A 181 -14.76 -10.84 4.34
N LEU A 182 -15.71 -10.64 3.42
CA LEU A 182 -15.52 -9.76 2.26
C LEU A 182 -15.70 -8.29 2.70
N PRO A 183 -14.65 -7.46 2.67
CA PRO A 183 -14.70 -6.10 3.19
C PRO A 183 -15.58 -5.20 2.31
N ARG A 184 -16.52 -4.51 2.95
CA ARG A 184 -17.28 -3.38 2.39
C ARG A 184 -16.71 -2.06 2.92
N PRO A 185 -16.96 -0.92 2.26
CA PRO A 185 -16.49 0.38 2.75
C PRO A 185 -16.83 0.65 4.23
N GLN A 186 -17.98 0.17 4.72
CA GLN A 186 -18.43 0.35 6.10
C GLN A 186 -17.98 -0.75 7.07
N THR A 187 -17.36 -1.84 6.59
CA THR A 187 -16.85 -2.93 7.42
C THR A 187 -15.87 -2.38 8.44
N ARG A 188 -16.07 -2.72 9.71
CA ARG A 188 -15.20 -2.30 10.81
C ARG A 188 -14.07 -3.30 10.98
N ILE A 189 -12.86 -2.76 11.10
CA ILE A 189 -11.66 -3.51 11.45
C ILE A 189 -11.66 -3.67 12.97
N GLU A 190 -11.48 -4.88 13.43
CA GLU A 190 -11.45 -5.27 14.84
C GLU A 190 -10.05 -5.77 15.23
N VAL A 191 -9.78 -5.80 16.53
CA VAL A 191 -8.56 -6.40 17.05
C VAL A 191 -8.56 -7.88 16.71
N SER A 192 -7.39 -8.42 16.38
CA SER A 192 -7.17 -9.81 15.93
C SER A 192 -7.66 -10.12 14.51
N ASP A 193 -8.24 -9.15 13.80
CA ASP A 193 -8.47 -9.32 12.36
C ASP A 193 -7.13 -9.48 11.63
N ARG A 194 -7.11 -10.36 10.62
CA ARG A 194 -5.99 -10.49 9.69
C ARG A 194 -6.41 -9.94 8.34
N LEU A 195 -5.82 -8.82 7.95
CA LEU A 195 -6.16 -8.10 6.73
C LEU A 195 -5.28 -8.59 5.58
N LEU A 196 -5.89 -9.13 4.52
CA LEU A 196 -5.18 -9.42 3.28
C LEU A 196 -5.17 -8.17 2.41
N ILE A 197 -3.98 -7.68 2.12
CA ILE A 197 -3.71 -6.47 1.36
C ILE A 197 -3.11 -6.86 0.01
N THR A 198 -3.59 -6.24 -1.06
CA THR A 198 -3.06 -6.41 -2.40
C THR A 198 -2.85 -5.09 -3.12
N GLY A 199 -1.82 -5.00 -3.98
CA GLY A 199 -1.53 -3.78 -4.73
C GLY A 199 -0.14 -3.73 -5.34
N ARG A 200 0.32 -2.52 -5.69
CA ARG A 200 1.72 -2.27 -6.04
C ARG A 200 2.60 -2.51 -4.80
N PRO A 201 3.77 -3.17 -4.91
CA PRO A 201 4.60 -3.54 -3.76
C PRO A 201 4.88 -2.39 -2.78
N GLU A 202 5.18 -1.20 -3.30
CA GLU A 202 5.48 0.00 -2.51
C GLU A 202 4.25 0.50 -1.76
N ALA A 203 3.07 0.45 -2.40
CA ALA A 203 1.81 0.83 -1.78
C ALA A 203 1.36 -0.18 -0.72
N VAL A 204 1.59 -1.48 -0.94
CA VAL A 204 1.33 -2.52 0.07
C VAL A 204 2.21 -2.28 1.30
N GLU A 205 3.50 -2.01 1.10
CA GLU A 205 4.43 -1.71 2.20
C GLU A 205 3.99 -0.47 3.01
N LEU A 206 3.52 0.60 2.36
CA LEU A 206 2.99 1.77 3.04
C LEU A 206 1.74 1.44 3.87
N MET A 207 0.75 0.74 3.29
CA MET A 207 -0.46 0.36 4.03
C MET A 207 -0.14 -0.53 5.23
N VAL A 208 0.79 -1.49 5.07
CA VAL A 208 1.27 -2.34 6.17
C VAL A 208 1.82 -1.48 7.31
N ARG A 209 2.67 -0.49 7.02
CA ARG A 209 3.24 0.40 8.05
C ARG A 209 2.19 1.29 8.72
N THR A 210 1.20 1.77 7.97
CA THR A 210 0.05 2.49 8.54
C THR A 210 -0.69 1.63 9.55
N ILE A 211 -0.91 0.35 9.24
CA ILE A 211 -1.62 -0.59 10.12
C ILE A 211 -0.79 -0.99 11.33
N THR A 212 0.50 -1.27 11.17
CA THR A 212 1.34 -1.83 12.23
C THR A 212 2.00 -0.79 13.12
N GLU A 213 2.51 0.29 12.54
CA GLU A 213 3.29 1.32 13.25
C GLU A 213 2.51 2.62 13.44
N GLY A 214 1.48 2.84 12.62
CA GLY A 214 0.89 4.17 12.48
C GLY A 214 1.90 5.20 12.05
N SER A 215 2.95 4.80 11.32
CA SER A 215 3.97 5.73 10.84
C SER A 215 3.31 6.74 9.90
N PRO A 216 3.59 8.04 10.06
CA PRO A 216 3.12 9.04 9.11
C PRO A 216 3.79 8.79 7.74
N ASN A 217 2.98 8.68 6.70
CA ASN A 217 3.36 8.37 5.34
C ASN A 217 3.09 9.53 4.37
N PHE A 218 2.60 10.68 4.84
CA PHE A 218 2.39 11.83 3.95
C PHE A 218 3.75 12.35 3.40
N PRO A 219 3.91 12.58 2.08
CA PRO A 219 2.93 12.45 0.99
C PRO A 219 3.04 11.14 0.18
N LEU A 220 3.81 10.15 0.65
CA LEU A 220 4.07 8.88 -0.05
C LEU A 220 2.81 8.06 -0.35
N GLU A 221 1.74 8.25 0.43
CA GLU A 221 0.44 7.64 0.14
C GLU A 221 -0.17 8.11 -1.19
N TRP A 222 0.21 9.32 -1.64
CA TRP A 222 -0.21 9.95 -2.89
C TRP A 222 0.75 9.61 -4.03
N GLY A 223 2.06 9.64 -3.75
CA GLY A 223 3.12 9.39 -4.72
C GLY A 223 4.52 9.68 -4.15
N SER A 224 5.55 9.20 -4.83
CA SER A 224 6.94 9.30 -4.37
C SER A 224 7.68 10.54 -4.87
N THR A 225 7.06 11.41 -5.67
CA THR A 225 7.69 12.58 -6.28
C THR A 225 7.04 13.87 -5.78
N GLY A 226 7.85 14.82 -5.33
CA GLY A 226 7.39 16.18 -5.03
C GLY A 226 7.63 17.10 -6.23
N SER A 227 6.69 17.97 -6.56
CA SER A 227 6.92 19.06 -7.52
C SER A 227 6.97 20.40 -6.83
N TYR A 228 7.74 21.35 -7.37
CA TYR A 228 7.75 22.73 -6.88
C TYR A 228 7.75 23.76 -8.00
N CYS A 229 7.19 24.94 -7.73
CA CYS A 229 7.07 26.03 -8.69
C CYS A 229 7.10 27.37 -7.96
N ARG A 230 7.87 28.34 -8.51
CA ARG A 230 7.91 29.74 -8.06
C ARG A 230 8.18 29.93 -6.57
N VAL A 231 9.09 29.14 -6.01
CA VAL A 231 9.39 29.11 -4.56
C VAL A 231 10.48 30.10 -4.14
N GLU A 232 11.02 30.89 -5.06
CA GLU A 232 12.18 31.76 -4.83
C GLU A 232 11.91 32.80 -3.73
N THR A 233 10.70 33.35 -3.70
CA THR A 233 10.29 34.32 -2.65
C THR A 233 10.01 33.66 -1.29
N GLN A 234 9.92 32.33 -1.25
CA GLN A 234 9.60 31.53 -0.06
C GLN A 234 10.66 30.44 0.19
N GLU A 235 11.91 30.67 -0.23
CA GLU A 235 12.97 29.67 -0.26
C GLU A 235 13.20 28.98 1.10
N LYS A 236 13.20 29.76 2.19
CA LYS A 236 13.39 29.23 3.56
C LYS A 236 12.29 28.26 3.95
N GLU A 237 11.05 28.61 3.64
CA GLU A 237 9.89 27.74 3.90
C GLU A 237 9.92 26.51 3.00
N PHE A 238 10.26 26.66 1.73
CA PHE A 238 10.40 25.53 0.82
C PHE A 238 11.47 24.54 1.29
N LEU A 239 12.62 25.03 1.78
CA LEU A 239 13.65 24.16 2.34
C LEU A 239 13.17 23.42 3.60
N TYR A 240 12.38 24.08 4.45
CA TYR A 240 11.72 23.44 5.58
C TYR A 240 10.77 22.32 5.12
N VAL A 241 9.91 22.58 4.14
CA VAL A 241 9.00 21.59 3.54
C VAL A 241 9.77 20.42 2.95
N LYS A 242 10.82 20.70 2.18
CA LYS A 242 11.69 19.68 1.54
C LYS A 242 12.36 18.76 2.56
N ASN A 243 12.74 19.29 3.72
CA ASN A 243 13.35 18.51 4.79
C ASN A 243 12.33 17.66 5.56
N LYS A 244 11.10 18.16 5.74
CA LYS A 244 10.03 17.45 6.46
C LYS A 244 9.33 16.39 5.61
N LEU A 245 9.01 16.71 4.36
CA LEU A 245 8.30 15.84 3.44
C LEU A 245 9.28 14.91 2.71
N LYS A 246 9.28 13.63 3.10
CA LYS A 246 10.17 12.62 2.52
C LYS A 246 9.59 12.07 1.22
N VAL A 247 10.10 12.57 0.10
CA VAL A 247 9.86 12.04 -1.26
C VAL A 247 11.16 11.54 -1.87
N ARG A 248 11.09 10.69 -2.89
CA ARG A 248 12.24 10.14 -3.62
C ARG A 248 13.01 11.24 -4.34
N GLU A 249 12.28 12.16 -4.97
CA GLU A 249 12.86 13.26 -5.74
C GLU A 249 11.96 14.50 -5.73
N TRP A 250 12.56 15.66 -6.01
CA TRP A 250 11.89 16.94 -6.16
C TRP A 250 12.14 17.47 -7.57
N VAL A 251 11.06 17.79 -8.30
CA VAL A 251 11.10 18.26 -9.69
C VAL A 251 10.54 19.68 -9.78
N GLU A 252 11.25 20.56 -10.45
CA GLU A 252 10.74 21.91 -10.74
C GLU A 252 9.72 21.83 -11.87
N SER A 253 8.45 22.07 -11.57
CA SER A 253 7.39 22.13 -12.57
C SER A 253 6.20 22.95 -12.06
N CYS A 254 5.80 23.93 -12.88
CA CYS A 254 4.58 24.71 -12.68
C CYS A 254 3.32 24.05 -13.26
N ARG A 255 3.46 22.86 -13.86
CA ARG A 255 2.36 21.99 -14.32
C ARG A 255 2.62 20.59 -13.77
N PRO A 256 2.25 20.35 -12.50
CA PRO A 256 2.60 19.11 -11.86
C PRO A 256 1.66 17.99 -12.34
N GLU A 257 2.25 16.99 -12.99
CA GLU A 257 1.58 15.86 -13.63
C GLU A 257 2.39 14.58 -13.40
N GLY A 258 1.76 13.42 -13.57
CA GLY A 258 2.42 12.11 -13.51
C GLY A 258 1.87 11.18 -12.44
N GLU A 259 1.98 9.87 -12.67
CA GLU A 259 1.43 8.83 -11.79
C GLU A 259 2.14 8.72 -10.43
N GLU A 260 3.39 9.18 -10.34
CA GLU A 260 4.20 9.16 -9.12
C GLU A 260 4.16 10.49 -8.34
N LEU A 261 3.43 11.50 -8.81
CA LEU A 261 3.30 12.78 -8.12
C LEU A 261 2.57 12.57 -6.77
N GLY A 262 3.22 12.95 -5.68
CA GLY A 262 2.68 12.86 -4.32
C GLY A 262 2.27 14.19 -3.71
N VAL A 263 2.99 15.27 -4.03
CA VAL A 263 2.68 16.61 -3.51
C VAL A 263 3.16 17.67 -4.50
N ALA A 264 2.39 18.74 -4.64
CA ALA A 264 2.79 19.94 -5.37
C ALA A 264 3.02 21.12 -4.44
N VAL A 265 4.08 21.91 -4.67
CA VAL A 265 4.41 23.07 -3.85
C VAL A 265 4.50 24.33 -4.72
N PHE A 266 3.75 25.35 -4.37
CA PHE A 266 3.69 26.63 -5.07
C PHE A 266 4.11 27.75 -4.13
N GLY A 267 5.07 28.59 -4.53
CA GLY A 267 5.43 29.77 -3.74
C GLY A 267 4.51 30.98 -3.96
N VAL A 268 3.64 30.95 -4.97
CA VAL A 268 2.64 31.98 -5.25
C VAL A 268 1.28 31.34 -5.56
N LYS A 269 0.18 32.04 -5.22
CA LYS A 269 -1.17 31.59 -5.59
C LYS A 269 -1.55 31.95 -7.03
N SER A 270 -1.02 33.05 -7.57
CA SER A 270 -1.30 33.56 -8.93
C SER A 270 -0.15 34.42 -9.46
N GLU A 271 0.14 34.39 -10.76
CA GLU A 271 1.15 35.22 -11.44
C GLU A 271 0.64 36.63 -11.85
N GLY A 272 -0.03 37.33 -10.95
CA GLY A 272 -0.63 38.65 -11.26
C GLY A 272 -1.89 38.55 -12.12
N PHE A 273 -2.31 39.67 -12.76
CA PHE A 273 -3.63 39.81 -13.39
C PHE A 273 -3.81 39.03 -14.72
N LEU A 274 -2.72 38.79 -15.45
CA LEU A 274 -2.71 38.06 -16.74
C LEU A 274 -2.01 36.69 -16.65
N GLY A 275 -1.51 36.32 -15.47
CA GLY A 275 -0.75 35.09 -15.26
C GLY A 275 -1.62 33.89 -14.85
N ASN A 276 -0.97 32.75 -14.63
CA ASN A 276 -1.65 31.54 -14.17
C ASN A 276 -2.14 31.69 -12.72
N ASP A 277 -3.40 31.32 -12.49
CA ASP A 277 -4.00 31.18 -11.16
C ASP A 277 -3.83 29.74 -10.69
N TYR A 278 -2.67 29.46 -10.07
CA TYR A 278 -2.31 28.13 -9.58
C TYR A 278 -3.30 27.60 -8.56
N LEU A 279 -3.89 28.48 -7.74
CA LEU A 279 -4.92 28.09 -6.79
C LEU A 279 -6.16 27.55 -7.51
N LYS A 280 -6.61 28.26 -8.55
CA LYS A 280 -7.76 27.83 -9.35
C LYS A 280 -7.46 26.55 -10.14
N THR A 281 -6.24 26.39 -10.65
CA THR A 281 -5.79 25.14 -11.27
C THR A 281 -5.83 23.98 -10.27
N ALA A 282 -5.37 24.19 -9.03
CA ALA A 282 -5.43 23.17 -7.99
C ALA A 282 -6.86 22.64 -7.76
N PHE A 283 -7.83 23.56 -7.56
CA PHE A 283 -9.22 23.15 -7.37
C PHE A 283 -9.84 22.45 -8.58
N ARG A 284 -9.36 22.71 -9.79
CA ARG A 284 -9.95 22.17 -11.02
C ARG A 284 -9.36 20.83 -11.44
N GLU A 285 -8.05 20.68 -11.30
CA GLU A 285 -7.27 19.66 -12.02
C GLU A 285 -6.41 18.80 -11.10
N LEU A 286 -5.92 19.33 -9.98
CA LEU A 286 -4.97 18.58 -9.15
C LEU A 286 -5.65 17.50 -8.34
N THR A 287 -5.13 16.29 -8.45
CA THR A 287 -5.59 15.09 -7.74
C THR A 287 -4.63 14.67 -6.62
N VAL A 288 -3.70 15.56 -6.25
CA VAL A 288 -2.73 15.39 -5.17
C VAL A 288 -2.76 16.59 -4.22
N PRO A 289 -2.29 16.45 -2.97
CA PRO A 289 -2.13 17.56 -2.06
C PRO A 289 -1.26 18.68 -2.65
N SER A 290 -1.63 19.92 -2.39
CA SER A 290 -0.88 21.09 -2.86
C SER A 290 -0.66 22.12 -1.75
N LEU A 291 0.61 22.50 -1.57
CA LEU A 291 1.03 23.54 -0.63
C LEU A 291 1.18 24.88 -1.36
N PHE A 292 0.63 25.94 -0.77
CA PHE A 292 0.82 27.32 -1.21
C PHE A 292 1.51 28.10 -0.09
N LEU A 293 2.79 28.38 -0.28
CA LEU A 293 3.66 28.98 0.73
C LEU A 293 3.29 30.44 0.99
N GLN A 294 3.44 30.88 2.25
CA GLN A 294 3.16 32.26 2.71
C GLN A 294 4.22 32.80 3.67
N GLY A 295 5.30 32.06 3.92
CA GLY A 295 6.37 32.42 4.82
C GLY A 295 6.08 32.13 6.29
N THR A 296 5.05 31.32 6.59
CA THR A 296 4.55 31.11 7.96
C THR A 296 5.08 29.86 8.65
N HIS A 297 6.22 29.33 8.20
CA HIS A 297 6.97 28.25 8.85
C HIS A 297 7.63 28.70 10.17
N PRO A 298 7.94 27.79 11.11
CA PRO A 298 7.62 26.35 11.13
C PRO A 298 6.14 26.06 11.42
N TYR A 299 5.64 24.90 11.01
CA TYR A 299 4.23 24.51 11.16
C TYR A 299 3.90 23.94 12.54
N GLU A 300 3.99 24.77 13.58
CA GLU A 300 3.77 24.35 14.97
C GLU A 300 2.28 24.20 15.30
N SER A 301 1.44 25.14 14.84
CA SER A 301 -0.01 25.11 14.99
C SER A 301 -0.69 25.10 13.62
N ILE A 302 -1.45 24.03 13.35
CA ILE A 302 -2.06 23.76 12.06
C ILE A 302 -3.58 23.74 12.22
N LEU A 303 -4.28 24.54 11.43
CA LEU A 303 -5.74 24.63 11.45
C LEU A 303 -6.32 23.80 10.30
N LEU A 304 -7.23 22.88 10.57
CA LEU A 304 -8.05 22.20 9.55
C LEU A 304 -9.46 22.78 9.57
N SER A 305 -9.93 23.27 8.42
CA SER A 305 -11.33 23.67 8.27
C SER A 305 -12.23 22.45 8.09
N ALA A 306 -13.16 22.25 9.04
CA ALA A 306 -14.19 21.21 8.99
C ALA A 306 -15.38 21.56 8.08
N ASN A 307 -15.50 22.81 7.64
CA ASN A 307 -16.57 23.30 6.78
C ASN A 307 -16.37 22.88 5.31
N THR A 308 -16.30 21.57 5.08
CA THR A 308 -16.12 20.93 3.78
C THR A 308 -16.92 19.62 3.73
N ASP A 309 -17.41 19.26 2.55
CA ASP A 309 -18.18 18.03 2.31
C ASP A 309 -17.32 16.76 2.34
N VAL A 310 -16.00 16.90 2.42
CA VAL A 310 -15.03 15.81 2.33
C VAL A 310 -14.15 15.66 3.57
N LEU A 311 -14.58 16.21 4.71
CA LEU A 311 -13.78 16.28 5.95
C LEU A 311 -13.21 14.92 6.36
N PHE A 312 -14.05 13.88 6.49
CA PHE A 312 -13.59 12.58 6.97
C PHE A 312 -12.67 11.85 5.98
N SER A 313 -12.71 12.22 4.69
CA SER A 313 -11.76 11.72 3.70
C SER A 313 -10.39 12.38 3.84
N VAL A 314 -10.35 13.65 4.26
CA VAL A 314 -9.14 14.49 4.35
C VAL A 314 -8.49 14.45 5.73
N LEU A 315 -9.25 14.11 6.77
CA LEU A 315 -8.78 14.09 8.15
C LEU A 315 -7.56 13.16 8.38
N PRO A 316 -7.46 11.95 7.79
CA PRO A 316 -6.27 11.11 7.90
C PRO A 316 -5.01 11.82 7.38
N ASP A 317 -5.06 12.37 6.16
CA ASP A 317 -3.93 13.08 5.54
C ASP A 317 -3.53 14.32 6.35
N ALA A 318 -4.51 15.03 6.92
CA ALA A 318 -4.26 16.19 7.78
C ALA A 318 -3.52 15.80 9.07
N ILE A 319 -3.89 14.68 9.68
CA ILE A 319 -3.21 14.13 10.87
C ILE A 319 -1.80 13.68 10.50
N ASP A 320 -1.66 12.97 9.38
CA ASP A 320 -0.40 12.44 8.89
C ASP A 320 0.59 13.58 8.57
N PHE A 321 0.17 14.58 7.78
CA PHE A 321 0.93 15.79 7.50
C PHE A 321 1.37 16.48 8.80
N THR A 322 0.45 16.66 9.75
CA THR A 322 0.74 17.31 11.04
C THR A 322 1.84 16.57 11.81
N ARG A 323 1.80 15.22 11.82
CA ARG A 323 2.84 14.41 12.46
C ARG A 323 4.16 14.46 11.72
N THR A 324 4.12 14.43 10.39
CA THR A 324 5.30 14.53 9.52
C THR A 324 6.07 15.82 9.80
N VAL A 325 5.37 16.94 9.95
CA VAL A 325 6.00 18.24 10.22
C VAL A 325 6.32 18.45 11.71
N GLY A 326 5.67 17.69 12.60
CA GLY A 326 5.86 17.73 14.05
C GLY A 326 5.03 18.82 14.75
N GLY A 327 3.86 19.16 14.20
CA GLY A 327 2.98 20.21 14.71
C GLY A 327 1.81 19.68 15.56
N LYS A 328 0.89 20.59 15.88
CA LYS A 328 -0.38 20.33 16.57
C LYS A 328 -1.57 20.61 15.67
N LEU A 329 -2.55 19.70 15.65
CA LEU A 329 -3.72 19.81 14.78
C LEU A 329 -4.92 20.38 15.54
N TYR A 330 -5.50 21.44 15.00
CA TYR A 330 -6.75 22.03 15.45
C TYR A 330 -7.80 21.89 14.37
N VAL A 331 -8.93 21.27 14.68
CA VAL A 331 -10.04 21.10 13.74
C VAL A 331 -11.11 22.12 14.07
N LEU A 332 -11.30 23.10 13.18
CA LEU A 332 -12.28 24.17 13.34
C LEU A 332 -13.58 23.79 12.62
N LEU A 333 -14.67 23.71 13.38
CA LEU A 333 -16.03 23.70 12.84
C LEU A 333 -16.71 25.03 13.17
N VAL A 334 -17.12 25.75 12.13
CA VAL A 334 -17.94 26.95 12.24
C VAL A 334 -19.38 26.59 11.93
N THR A 335 -20.29 26.73 12.89
CA THR A 335 -21.72 26.46 12.69
C THR A 335 -22.51 27.77 12.60
N LYS A 336 -23.77 27.68 12.18
CA LYS A 336 -24.70 28.79 12.34
C LYS A 336 -24.99 29.04 13.83
N PRO A 337 -25.37 30.26 14.24
CA PRO A 337 -25.75 30.55 15.62
C PRO A 337 -26.92 29.68 16.07
N GLY A 338 -26.88 29.18 17.31
CA GLY A 338 -27.75 28.13 17.88
C GLY A 338 -29.14 27.90 17.24
N PRO A 339 -30.05 28.89 17.17
CA PRO A 339 -31.40 28.70 16.61
C PRO A 339 -31.44 28.33 15.12
N MET A 340 -30.33 28.53 14.41
CA MET A 340 -30.18 28.27 12.98
C MET A 340 -29.23 27.09 12.69
N GLU A 341 -28.68 26.42 13.72
CA GLU A 341 -27.86 25.21 13.55
C GLU A 341 -28.72 24.11 12.92
N ASP A 342 -28.27 23.56 11.78
CA ASP A 342 -29.00 22.51 11.09
C ASP A 342 -28.61 21.11 11.58
N GLU A 343 -29.41 20.11 11.19
CA GLU A 343 -29.21 18.73 11.64
C GLU A 343 -27.88 18.13 11.15
N GLU A 344 -27.41 18.55 9.97
CA GLU A 344 -26.12 18.13 9.42
C GLU A 344 -24.96 18.67 10.26
N GLU A 345 -24.99 19.96 10.61
CA GLU A 345 -24.00 20.59 11.52
C GLU A 345 -23.95 19.88 12.87
N ARG A 346 -25.11 19.59 13.47
CA ARG A 346 -25.20 18.87 14.75
C ARG A 346 -24.63 17.45 14.65
N LYS A 347 -24.92 16.74 13.57
CA LYS A 347 -24.41 15.38 13.32
C LYS A 347 -22.89 15.38 13.14
N LEU A 348 -22.37 16.31 12.34
CA LEU A 348 -20.93 16.47 12.11
C LEU A 348 -20.17 16.74 13.40
N LYS A 349 -20.71 17.61 14.26
CA LYS A 349 -20.18 17.96 15.58
C LYS A 349 -20.07 16.73 16.49
N GLU A 350 -21.10 15.90 16.54
CA GLU A 350 -21.09 14.65 17.32
C GLU A 350 -20.14 13.59 16.74
N GLU A 351 -20.05 13.49 15.41
CA GLU A 351 -19.09 12.60 14.74
C GLU A 351 -17.64 13.00 15.03
N LEU A 352 -17.32 14.30 15.01
CA LEU A 352 -16.00 14.84 15.37
C LEU A 352 -15.64 14.58 16.84
N LYS A 353 -16.57 14.84 17.78
CA LYS A 353 -16.36 14.51 19.20
C LYS A 353 -16.08 13.02 19.39
N SER A 354 -16.84 12.18 18.70
CA SER A 354 -16.68 10.73 18.73
C SER A 354 -15.34 10.30 18.15
N PHE A 355 -14.89 10.92 17.06
CA PHE A 355 -13.58 10.68 16.45
C PHE A 355 -12.45 10.98 17.44
N VAL A 356 -12.42 12.18 18.04
CA VAL A 356 -11.36 12.57 18.98
C VAL A 356 -11.34 11.69 20.23
N LYS A 357 -12.52 11.28 20.73
CA LYS A 357 -12.60 10.33 21.85
C LYS A 357 -11.95 8.98 21.51
N ARG A 358 -12.09 8.49 20.27
CA ARG A 358 -11.42 7.27 19.80
C ARG A 358 -9.91 7.49 19.61
N ALA A 359 -9.52 8.59 18.98
CA ALA A 359 -8.12 8.92 18.71
C ALA A 359 -7.26 8.99 19.99
N LYS A 360 -7.82 9.54 21.08
CA LYS A 360 -7.13 9.57 22.38
C LYS A 360 -6.82 8.18 22.96
N ARG A 361 -7.59 7.15 22.61
CA ARG A 361 -7.38 5.77 23.12
C ARG A 361 -6.30 5.02 22.33
N THR A 362 -6.08 5.40 21.08
CA THR A 362 -5.16 4.72 20.15
C THR A 362 -3.79 5.39 20.09
N GLY A 363 -3.49 6.36 20.97
CA GLY A 363 -2.21 7.08 20.99
C GLY A 363 -1.99 8.01 19.78
N LEU A 364 -3.05 8.38 19.05
CA LEU A 364 -2.97 9.37 17.97
C LEU A 364 -2.63 10.77 18.55
N PRO A 365 -2.00 11.67 17.75
CA PRO A 365 -1.54 12.98 18.21
C PRO A 365 -2.67 13.85 18.78
N GLU A 366 -2.26 14.92 19.48
CA GLU A 366 -3.14 15.92 20.11
C GLU A 366 -4.01 16.64 19.06
N VAL A 367 -5.19 16.09 18.77
CA VAL A 367 -6.23 16.73 17.94
C VAL A 367 -7.14 17.56 18.85
N THR A 368 -7.14 18.86 18.64
CA THR A 368 -7.97 19.81 19.39
C THR A 368 -9.16 20.26 18.56
N LEU A 369 -10.39 20.08 19.08
CA LEU A 369 -11.59 20.60 18.41
C LEU A 369 -11.83 22.04 18.80
N VAL A 370 -12.09 22.89 17.81
CA VAL A 370 -12.47 24.30 17.99
C VAL A 370 -13.85 24.51 17.38
N PHE A 371 -14.80 24.97 18.19
CA PHE A 371 -16.13 25.33 17.72
C PHE A 371 -16.29 26.85 17.72
N ARG A 372 -16.81 27.40 16.62
CA ARG A 372 -17.15 28.82 16.46
C ARG A 372 -18.55 28.93 15.85
N GLU A 373 -19.19 30.07 16.08
CA GLU A 373 -20.43 30.43 15.40
C GLU A 373 -20.15 31.58 14.43
N GLY A 374 -20.74 31.54 13.24
CA GLY A 374 -20.66 32.65 12.29
C GLY A 374 -20.48 32.23 10.84
N ASN A 375 -19.83 33.07 10.05
CA ASN A 375 -19.53 32.77 8.65
C ASN A 375 -18.26 31.90 8.55
N PRO A 376 -18.32 30.70 7.96
CA PRO A 376 -17.17 29.79 7.90
C PRO A 376 -15.90 30.40 7.29
N VAL A 377 -16.04 31.25 6.25
CA VAL A 377 -14.90 31.90 5.60
C VAL A 377 -14.27 32.93 6.54
N ARG A 378 -15.09 33.82 7.11
CA ARG A 378 -14.58 34.90 7.97
C ARG A 378 -13.96 34.37 9.25
N GLU A 379 -14.63 33.45 9.94
CA GLU A 379 -14.13 32.90 11.21
C GLU A 379 -12.88 32.05 11.00
N THR A 380 -12.80 31.26 9.93
CA THR A 380 -11.59 30.48 9.62
C THR A 380 -10.40 31.39 9.32
N VAL A 381 -10.56 32.40 8.46
CA VAL A 381 -9.48 33.33 8.10
C VAL A 381 -9.05 34.17 9.30
N LYS A 382 -9.99 34.61 10.13
CA LYS A 382 -9.71 35.33 11.36
C LYS A 382 -8.87 34.48 12.31
N LEU A 383 -9.33 33.27 12.61
CA LEU A 383 -8.63 32.38 13.53
C LEU A 383 -7.25 31.99 13.01
N ALA A 384 -7.12 31.68 11.71
CA ALA A 384 -5.84 31.36 11.10
C ALA A 384 -4.79 32.48 11.30
N ARG A 385 -5.22 33.75 11.25
CA ARG A 385 -4.34 34.91 11.46
C ARG A 385 -3.91 35.09 12.92
N GLU A 386 -4.72 34.65 13.88
CA GLU A 386 -4.54 34.91 15.32
C GLU A 386 -3.54 33.98 16.02
N GLY A 387 -2.99 32.97 15.34
CA GLY A 387 -1.98 32.09 15.97
C GLY A 387 -1.67 30.78 15.26
N PHE A 388 -1.92 30.68 13.95
CA PHE A 388 -1.64 29.47 13.19
C PHE A 388 -0.56 29.70 12.14
N ASN A 389 0.13 28.62 11.80
CA ASN A 389 1.25 28.62 10.85
C ASN A 389 0.85 27.99 9.51
N ALA A 390 -0.15 27.12 9.51
CA ALA A 390 -0.69 26.51 8.30
C ALA A 390 -2.20 26.29 8.41
N LEU A 391 -2.87 26.33 7.25
CA LEU A 391 -4.29 26.08 7.09
C LEU A 391 -4.49 24.92 6.11
N ILE A 392 -5.18 23.88 6.56
CA ILE A 392 -5.58 22.73 5.75
C ILE A 392 -7.03 22.92 5.31
N VAL A 393 -7.26 22.74 4.01
CA VAL A 393 -8.60 22.78 3.42
C VAL A 393 -8.79 21.55 2.52
N GLY A 394 -9.77 20.72 2.89
CA GLY A 394 -10.23 19.62 2.04
C GLY A 394 -11.17 20.11 0.94
N TYR A 395 -11.03 19.60 -0.28
CA TYR A 395 -11.88 20.00 -1.41
C TYR A 395 -12.21 18.84 -2.36
N THR A 396 -13.37 18.93 -3.02
CA THR A 396 -13.72 18.08 -4.17
C THR A 396 -13.12 18.65 -5.46
N VAL A 397 -12.39 17.83 -6.23
CA VAL A 397 -11.78 18.23 -7.51
C VAL A 397 -12.86 18.66 -8.51
N GLY A 398 -12.62 19.75 -9.24
CA GLY A 398 -13.56 20.35 -10.19
C GLY A 398 -14.56 21.33 -9.57
N LYS A 399 -14.67 21.39 -8.24
CA LYS A 399 -15.63 22.25 -7.53
C LYS A 399 -14.97 23.57 -7.11
N THR A 400 -15.35 24.68 -7.74
CA THR A 400 -14.91 26.04 -7.35
C THR A 400 -16.03 26.93 -6.81
N GLY A 401 -17.29 26.49 -6.94
CA GLY A 401 -18.48 27.30 -6.66
C GLY A 401 -18.75 28.38 -7.72
N SER A 402 -19.82 29.14 -7.52
CA SER A 402 -20.22 30.30 -8.33
C SER A 402 -20.62 31.47 -7.42
N LEU A 403 -20.91 32.64 -7.99
CA LEU A 403 -21.33 33.82 -7.22
C LEU A 403 -22.63 33.56 -6.43
N LEU A 404 -23.56 32.78 -7.01
CA LEU A 404 -24.83 32.42 -6.40
C LEU A 404 -24.70 31.21 -5.45
N PHE A 405 -23.72 30.34 -5.68
CA PHE A 405 -23.46 29.13 -4.90
C PHE A 405 -22.00 29.13 -4.43
N PRO A 406 -21.69 29.92 -3.38
CA PRO A 406 -20.32 30.05 -2.89
C PRO A 406 -19.82 28.71 -2.36
N TYR A 407 -18.59 28.35 -2.71
CA TYR A 407 -17.93 27.15 -2.21
C TYR A 407 -16.93 27.54 -1.12
N ALA A 408 -17.28 27.26 0.14
CA ALA A 408 -16.52 27.71 1.30
C ALA A 408 -15.03 27.29 1.25
N PRO A 409 -14.66 26.02 0.91
CA PRO A 409 -13.27 25.62 0.73
C PRO A 409 -12.47 26.54 -0.20
N TYR A 410 -13.01 26.89 -1.37
CA TYR A 410 -12.32 27.77 -2.32
C TYR A 410 -12.15 29.20 -1.78
N LEU A 411 -13.19 29.75 -1.16
CA LEU A 411 -13.13 31.10 -0.57
C LEU A 411 -12.15 31.19 0.60
N ILE A 412 -12.13 30.17 1.47
CA ILE A 412 -11.16 30.05 2.58
C ILE A 412 -9.74 29.98 2.02
N ALA A 413 -9.50 29.11 1.05
CA ALA A 413 -8.19 28.94 0.43
C ALA A 413 -7.66 30.23 -0.22
N LYS A 414 -8.53 30.92 -0.97
CA LYS A 414 -8.22 32.22 -1.59
C LYS A 414 -7.81 33.26 -0.56
N SER A 415 -8.52 33.33 0.56
CA SER A 415 -8.28 34.31 1.63
C SER A 415 -7.32 33.84 2.72
N SER A 416 -6.69 32.67 2.59
CA SER A 416 -5.77 32.14 3.61
C SER A 416 -4.62 33.12 3.88
N PRO A 417 -4.43 33.57 5.15
CA PRO A 417 -3.35 34.47 5.55
C PRO A 417 -2.06 33.74 5.90
N VAL A 418 -2.08 32.41 5.89
CA VAL A 418 -0.99 31.51 6.26
C VAL A 418 -0.80 30.47 5.17
N THR A 419 0.29 29.71 5.23
CA THR A 419 0.58 28.63 4.29
C THR A 419 -0.59 27.67 4.21
N LEU A 420 -1.05 27.43 2.99
CA LEU A 420 -2.26 26.66 2.72
C LEU A 420 -1.88 25.28 2.20
N LEU A 421 -2.36 24.23 2.86
CA LEU A 421 -2.37 22.87 2.33
C LEU A 421 -3.77 22.54 1.82
N LEU A 422 -3.89 22.34 0.51
CA LEU A 422 -5.10 21.80 -0.09
C LEU A 422 -4.98 20.28 -0.20
N ILE A 423 -6.02 19.58 0.21
CA ILE A 423 -6.07 18.11 0.11
C ILE A 423 -7.30 17.73 -0.73
N PRO A 424 -7.11 17.14 -1.91
CA PRO A 424 -8.22 16.74 -2.76
C PRO A 424 -8.91 15.50 -2.19
N ALA A 425 -10.23 15.43 -2.34
CA ALA A 425 -10.98 14.21 -2.22
C ALA A 425 -11.46 13.79 -3.61
N SER A 426 -11.29 12.50 -3.91
CA SER A 426 -11.75 11.85 -5.13
C SER A 426 -12.87 10.86 -4.86
#